data_AF-A0A6H2CW46-F1
#
_entry.id   AF-A0A6H2CW46-F1
#
_cell.length_a   1.000
_cell.length_b   1.000
_cell.length_c   1.000
_cell.angle_alpha   90.00
_cell.angle_beta   90.00
_cell.angle_gamma   90.00
#
_symmetry.space_group_name_H-M   'P 1'
#
loop_
_entity.id
_entity.type
_entity.pdbx_description
1 polymer ?
#
loop_
_entity_poly.entity_id
_entity_poly.type
_entity_poly.pdbx_seq_one_letter_code
_entity_poly.pdbx_strand_id
1 'polypeptide(L)'
;MTTETASTETQPEIIDVQHVTCGLVPLMQTHLEGSDPEVQSVSFKVRQGIHTELWNAFGSGGRWRLTSVEKDLFFDVATFVREEENTLDPLGLMDF
;
A
#
# COMPACT_ATOMS: atom_id res chain seq x y z
N MET A 1 18.70 31.28 -24.31
CA MET A 1 18.00 30.10 -24.84
C MET A 1 17.70 29.23 -23.64
N THR A 2 16.44 29.21 -23.24
CA THR A 2 15.89 28.58 -22.03
C THR A 2 15.60 27.10 -22.30
N THR A 3 15.66 26.30 -21.23
CA THR A 3 15.15 24.93 -20.96
C THR A 3 16.28 24.03 -20.44
N GLU A 4 16.12 23.22 -19.39
CA GLU A 4 14.93 22.59 -18.84
C GLU A 4 15.19 22.30 -17.35
N THR A 5 14.27 22.71 -16.48
CA THR A 5 14.26 22.28 -15.08
C THR A 5 13.80 20.83 -15.06
N ALA A 6 14.72 19.89 -14.86
CA ALA A 6 14.36 18.52 -14.56
C ALA A 6 13.72 18.51 -13.17
N SER A 7 12.40 18.50 -13.13
CA SER A 7 11.63 18.20 -11.93
C SER A 7 11.96 16.76 -11.53
N THR A 8 12.77 16.59 -10.49
CA THR A 8 12.91 15.30 -9.81
C THR A 8 11.60 15.03 -9.08
N GLU A 9 10.60 14.50 -9.78
CA GLU A 9 9.49 13.82 -9.12
C GLU A 9 10.10 12.64 -8.37
N THR A 10 10.21 12.76 -7.05
CA THR A 10 10.49 11.64 -6.16
C THR A 10 9.33 10.65 -6.30
N GLN A 11 9.37 9.81 -7.33
CA GLN A 11 8.42 8.73 -7.48
C GLN A 11 8.53 7.87 -6.22
N PRO A 12 7.40 7.55 -5.55
CA PRO A 12 7.43 6.69 -4.38
C PRO A 12 8.09 5.36 -4.76
N GLU A 13 9.06 4.93 -3.96
CA GLU A 13 9.82 3.71 -4.21
C GLU A 13 8.86 2.52 -4.26
N ILE A 14 8.82 1.82 -5.41
CA ILE A 14 7.97 0.64 -5.58
C ILE A 14 8.78 -0.61 -5.24
N ILE A 15 8.33 -1.35 -4.21
CA ILE A 15 9.01 -2.53 -3.70
C ILE A 15 8.73 -3.72 -4.64
N ASP A 16 9.77 -4.33 -5.21
CA ASP A 16 9.60 -5.47 -6.12
C ASP A 16 9.58 -6.81 -5.39
N VAL A 17 8.40 -7.42 -5.34
CA VAL A 17 8.15 -8.75 -4.77
C VAL A 17 7.49 -9.70 -5.78
N GLN A 18 7.54 -9.39 -7.08
CA GLN A 18 6.85 -10.16 -8.11
C GLN A 18 7.34 -11.62 -8.22
N HIS A 19 8.59 -11.85 -7.80
CA HIS A 19 9.26 -13.16 -7.81
C HIS A 19 8.93 -14.01 -6.57
N VAL A 20 8.22 -13.44 -5.57
CA VAL A 20 7.93 -14.11 -4.30
C VAL A 20 6.70 -14.99 -4.47
N THR A 21 6.92 -16.31 -4.49
CA THR A 21 5.84 -17.30 -4.69
C THR A 21 5.19 -17.74 -3.38
N CYS A 22 6.00 -17.92 -2.33
CA CYS A 22 5.58 -18.36 -1.00
C CYS A 22 5.85 -17.25 0.02
N GLY A 23 4.91 -17.01 0.94
CA GLY A 23 5.09 -16.00 1.99
C GLY A 23 4.97 -14.54 1.51
N LEU A 24 4.36 -14.30 0.34
CA LEU A 24 4.17 -12.95 -0.21
C LEU A 24 3.44 -12.02 0.78
N VAL A 25 2.30 -12.47 1.31
CA VAL A 25 1.50 -11.67 2.26
C VAL A 25 2.29 -11.32 3.53
N PRO A 26 2.90 -12.29 4.26
CA PRO A 26 3.77 -11.98 5.40
C PRO A 26 4.92 -11.01 5.09
N LEU A 27 5.55 -11.15 3.92
CA LEU A 27 6.62 -10.26 3.49
C LEU A 27 6.11 -8.83 3.31
N MET A 28 4.99 -8.66 2.59
CA MET A 28 4.36 -7.36 2.38
C MET A 28 3.94 -6.72 3.71
N GLN A 29 3.35 -7.50 4.64
CA GLN A 29 3.01 -7.03 5.99
C GLN A 29 4.25 -6.53 6.74
N THR A 30 5.36 -7.28 6.69
CA THR A 30 6.61 -6.88 7.35
C THR A 30 7.12 -5.53 6.83
N HIS A 31 7.07 -5.31 5.51
CA HIS A 31 7.43 -4.02 4.91
C HIS A 31 6.50 -2.89 5.34
N LEU A 32 5.19 -3.13 5.33
CA LEU A 32 4.18 -2.16 5.75
C LEU A 32 4.35 -1.76 7.22
N GLU A 33 4.56 -2.73 8.12
CA GLU A 33 4.76 -2.48 9.55
C GLU A 33 6.11 -1.84 9.87
N GLY A 34 7.14 -2.12 9.07
CA GLY A 34 8.47 -1.53 9.20
C GLY A 34 8.62 -0.15 8.57
N SER A 35 7.60 0.35 7.87
CA SER A 35 7.65 1.65 7.20
C SER A 35 7.57 2.81 8.20
N ASP A 36 8.38 3.86 7.98
CA ASP A 36 8.43 5.05 8.84
C ASP A 36 7.03 5.67 9.05
N PRO A 37 6.73 6.24 10.24
CA PRO A 37 5.43 6.83 10.54
C PRO A 37 4.99 7.93 9.56
N GLU A 38 5.94 8.61 8.90
CA GLU A 38 5.68 9.66 7.91
C GLU A 38 5.28 9.09 6.53
N VAL A 39 5.50 7.79 6.29
CA VAL A 39 5.12 7.11 5.06
C VAL A 39 3.64 6.77 5.11
N GLN A 40 2.88 7.46 4.25
CA GLN A 40 1.43 7.32 4.13
C GLN A 40 1.00 6.35 3.02
N SER A 41 1.90 6.02 2.08
CA SER A 41 1.60 5.14 0.95
C SER A 41 2.80 4.28 0.60
N VAL A 42 2.55 2.99 0.33
CA VAL A 42 3.55 2.00 -0.08
C VAL A 42 3.01 1.22 -1.27
N SER A 43 3.82 1.07 -2.31
CA SER A 43 3.46 0.34 -3.52
C SER A 43 4.35 -0.89 -3.71
N PHE A 44 3.76 -2.00 -4.14
CA PHE A 44 4.45 -3.26 -4.39
C PHE A 44 4.23 -3.72 -5.83
N LYS A 45 5.30 -4.09 -6.54
CA LYS A 45 5.18 -4.90 -7.75
C LYS A 45 4.96 -6.35 -7.34
N VAL A 46 3.86 -6.92 -7.79
CA VAL A 46 3.45 -8.29 -7.47
C VAL A 46 3.20 -9.09 -8.74
N ARG A 47 3.17 -10.42 -8.63
CA ARG A 47 2.82 -11.29 -9.77
C ARG A 47 1.39 -11.02 -10.22
N GLN A 48 1.13 -11.14 -11.52
CA GLN A 48 -0.21 -10.95 -12.04
C GLN A 48 -1.22 -11.96 -11.47
N GLY A 49 -2.47 -11.50 -11.29
CA GLY A 49 -3.59 -12.39 -10.99
C GLY A 49 -3.78 -12.75 -9.51
N ILE A 50 -3.08 -12.09 -8.59
CA ILE A 50 -3.26 -12.28 -7.14
C ILE A 50 -4.20 -11.27 -6.48
N HIS A 51 -4.91 -10.47 -7.26
CA HIS A 51 -5.80 -9.43 -6.77
C HIS A 51 -6.74 -9.92 -5.65
N THR A 52 -7.43 -11.06 -5.88
CA THR A 52 -8.34 -11.65 -4.89
C THR A 52 -7.61 -12.13 -3.64
N GLU A 53 -6.40 -12.68 -3.77
CA GLU A 53 -5.57 -13.10 -2.64
C GLU A 53 -5.19 -11.90 -1.76
N LEU A 54 -4.77 -10.79 -2.39
CA LEU A 54 -4.45 -9.56 -1.69
C LEU A 54 -5.67 -8.94 -0.98
N TRP A 55 -6.82 -8.88 -1.65
CA TRP A 55 -8.05 -8.37 -1.00
C TRP A 55 -8.49 -9.22 0.18
N ASN A 56 -8.36 -10.55 0.09
CA ASN A 56 -8.69 -11.44 1.20
C ASN A 56 -7.69 -11.30 2.36
N ALA A 57 -6.42 -11.05 2.06
CA ALA A 57 -5.36 -10.93 3.06
C ALA A 57 -5.34 -9.57 3.78
N PHE A 58 -5.66 -8.49 3.07
CA PHE A 58 -5.53 -7.11 3.56
C PHE A 58 -6.87 -6.37 3.69
N GLY A 59 -8.00 -7.05 3.44
CA GLY A 59 -9.32 -6.45 3.41
C GLY A 59 -9.96 -6.13 4.77
N SER A 60 -9.38 -6.56 5.90
CA SER A 60 -10.00 -6.39 7.22
C SER A 60 -9.02 -5.92 8.31
N GLY A 61 -9.18 -4.67 8.77
CA GLY A 61 -8.78 -4.23 10.11
C GLY A 61 -7.28 -4.02 10.39
N GLY A 62 -6.44 -3.86 9.36
CA GLY A 62 -5.03 -3.53 9.53
C GLY A 62 -4.76 -2.02 9.48
N ARG A 63 -3.60 -1.57 9.98
CA ARG A 63 -3.12 -0.18 9.85
C ARG A 63 -2.85 0.27 8.41
N TRP A 64 -2.94 -0.67 7.46
CA TRP A 64 -2.69 -0.44 6.05
C TRP A 64 -3.82 -1.05 5.24
N ARG A 65 -4.37 -0.26 4.33
CA ARG A 65 -5.46 -0.66 3.46
C ARG A 65 -4.99 -0.71 2.02
N LEU A 66 -5.31 -1.82 1.35
CA LEU A 66 -5.17 -1.93 -0.09
C LEU A 66 -6.17 -0.97 -0.76
N THR A 67 -5.67 -0.02 -1.54
CA THR A 67 -6.49 1.00 -2.23
C THR A 67 -6.63 0.74 -3.72
N SER A 68 -5.59 0.21 -4.35
CA SER A 68 -5.59 -0.10 -5.79
C SER A 68 -4.69 -1.29 -6.10
N VAL A 69 -5.04 -2.00 -7.18
CA VAL A 69 -4.16 -2.94 -7.85
C VAL A 69 -4.21 -2.64 -9.34
N GLU A 70 -3.18 -1.95 -9.83
CA GLU A 70 -3.06 -1.54 -11.23
C GLU A 70 -2.36 -2.64 -12.03
N LYS A 71 -2.91 -3.00 -13.19
CA LYS A 71 -2.36 -4.05 -14.04
C LYS A 71 -1.35 -3.46 -15.01
N ASP A 72 -0.16 -4.04 -15.06
CA ASP A 72 0.87 -3.76 -16.06
C ASP A 72 1.03 -4.97 -17.01
N LEU A 73 1.94 -4.88 -17.99
CA LEU A 73 2.18 -5.93 -18.98
C LEU A 73 2.78 -7.20 -18.37
N PHE A 74 3.58 -7.08 -17.31
CA PHE A 74 4.33 -8.21 -16.73
C PHE A 74 4.12 -8.40 -15.22
N PHE A 75 3.57 -7.41 -14.53
CA PHE A 75 3.31 -7.41 -13.10
C PHE A 75 2.04 -6.63 -12.81
N ASP A 76 1.51 -6.78 -11.60
CA ASP A 76 0.51 -5.86 -11.06
C ASP A 76 1.20 -4.96 -10.02
N VAL A 77 0.68 -3.75 -9.80
CA VAL A 77 1.15 -2.82 -8.77
C VAL A 77 0.05 -2.69 -7.71
N ALA A 78 0.32 -3.21 -6.52
CA ALA A 78 -0.59 -3.11 -5.38
C ALA A 78 -0.19 -1.92 -4.49
N THR A 79 -1.12 -1.00 -4.28
CA THR A 79 -0.90 0.23 -3.51
C THR A 79 -1.65 0.17 -2.20
N PHE A 80 -0.93 0.45 -1.12
CA PHE A 80 -1.44 0.47 0.24
C PHE A 80 -1.33 1.87 0.81
N VAL A 81 -2.36 2.31 1.51
CA VAL A 81 -2.37 3.57 2.24
C VAL A 81 -2.48 3.26 3.73
N ARG A 82 -1.74 4.01 4.55
CA ARG A 82 -1.82 3.90 6.00
C ARG A 82 -3.19 4.41 6.43
N GLU A 83 -3.99 3.58 7.06
CA GLU A 83 -5.20 4.05 7.73
C GLU A 83 -4.76 4.75 9.01
N GLU A 84 -5.06 6.03 9.12
CA GLU A 84 -5.03 6.70 10.42
C GLU A 84 -6.01 5.96 11.32
N GLU A 85 -5.58 5.52 12.50
CA GLU A 85 -6.49 5.07 13.54
C GLU A 85 -7.42 6.23 13.84
N ASN A 86 -8.57 6.24 13.18
CA ASN A 86 -9.66 7.08 13.56
C ASN A 86 -10.15 6.48 14.88
N THR A 87 -9.59 6.98 15.99
CA THR A 87 -10.19 6.86 17.31
C THR A 87 -11.52 7.60 17.27
N LEU A 88 -12.48 7.05 16.53
CA LEU A 88 -13.88 7.37 16.69
C LEU A 88 -14.20 6.95 18.11
N ASP A 89 -14.24 7.96 18.96
CA ASP A 89 -14.82 7.99 20.29
C ASP A 89 -15.91 6.90 20.41
N PRO A 90 -15.66 5.77 21.10
CA PRO A 90 -16.61 4.65 21.12
C PRO A 90 -17.93 4.97 21.84
N LEU A 91 -18.10 6.19 22.37
CA LEU A 91 -19.36 6.70 22.89
C LEU A 91 -19.57 8.14 22.44
N GLY A 92 -20.12 8.33 21.24
CA GLY A 92 -20.90 9.53 20.90
C GLY A 92 -22.21 9.62 21.69
N LEU A 93 -22.16 9.45 23.01
CA LEU A 93 -23.26 9.69 23.96
C LEU A 93 -23.04 11.08 24.57
N MET A 94 -23.22 12.11 23.75
CA MET A 94 -23.50 13.46 24.24
C MET A 94 -24.82 13.96 23.65
N ASP A 95 -25.70 14.33 24.58
CA ASP A 95 -26.98 15.04 24.48
C ASP A 95 -28.13 14.36 23.73
N PHE A 96 -29.12 13.84 24.47
CA PHE A 96 -30.44 14.48 24.71
C PHE A 96 -31.10 13.91 25.98
#